data_AF-A0AAP0WL15-F1
#
_entry.id   AF-A0AAP0WL15-F1
#
_cell.length_a   1.000
_cell.length_b   1.000
_cell.length_c   1.000
_cell.angle_alpha   90.00
_cell.angle_beta   90.00
_cell.angle_gamma   90.00
#
_symmetry.space_group_name_H-M   'P 1'
#
loop_
_entity.id
_entity.type
_entity.pdbx_description
1 polymer ?
#
loop_
_entity_poly.entity_id
_entity_poly.type
_entity_poly.pdbx_seq_one_letter_code
_entity_poly.pdbx_strand_id
1 'polypeptide(L)'
;MSTNKFYQVVDIPDARYSHNETINYGDLACDCETKTTSILEAINFISLSLSTKSESDKAELSEIGYLTCIIADLAELGIATNKISSSAYYSSGYLDGKNDN
;
A
#
# COMPACT_ATOMS: atom_id res chain seq x y z
N MET A 1 18.57 -15.19 -1.27
CA MET A 1 17.11 -15.04 -1.14
C MET A 1 16.67 -14.21 -2.34
N SER A 2 15.83 -14.75 -3.23
CA SER A 2 15.39 -14.02 -4.44
C SER A 2 14.13 -13.21 -4.14
N THR A 3 14.15 -11.92 -4.47
CA THR A 3 12.98 -11.05 -4.35
C THR A 3 12.08 -11.25 -5.57
N ASN A 4 10.81 -11.57 -5.36
CA ASN A 4 9.87 -11.94 -6.42
C ASN A 4 8.68 -10.99 -6.54
N LYS A 5 8.46 -10.13 -5.54
CA LYS A 5 7.29 -9.26 -5.42
C LYS A 5 7.69 -7.80 -5.24
N PHE A 6 6.88 -6.87 -5.76
CA PHE A 6 7.20 -5.45 -5.74
C PHE A 6 7.32 -4.91 -4.30
N TYR A 7 6.34 -5.18 -3.45
CA TYR A 7 6.33 -4.69 -2.06
C TYR A 7 7.53 -5.16 -1.22
N GLN A 8 8.24 -6.22 -1.64
CA GLN A 8 9.43 -6.71 -0.94
C GLN A 8 10.64 -5.78 -1.12
N VAL A 9 10.75 -5.07 -2.25
CA VAL A 9 11.83 -4.10 -2.50
C VAL A 9 11.48 -2.68 -2.04
N VAL A 10 10.21 -2.39 -1.82
CA VAL A 10 9.76 -1.07 -1.35
C VAL A 10 10.14 -0.90 0.12
N ASP A 11 10.95 0.09 0.42
CA ASP A 11 11.33 0.46 1.77
C ASP A 11 11.67 1.95 1.86
N ILE A 12 11.70 2.48 3.08
CA ILE A 12 12.14 3.84 3.35
C ILE A 12 13.36 3.83 4.29
N PRO A 13 14.22 4.86 4.24
CA PRO A 13 15.33 4.97 5.19
C PRO A 13 14.83 4.95 6.64
N ASP A 14 15.55 4.23 7.50
CA ASP A 14 15.27 4.19 8.94
C ASP A 14 15.88 5.43 9.61
N ALA A 15 15.07 6.23 10.30
CA ALA A 15 15.52 7.46 10.97
C ALA A 15 16.56 7.23 12.09
N ARG A 16 16.70 6.00 12.61
CA ARG A 16 17.72 5.68 13.63
C ARG A 16 19.12 5.69 13.06
N TYR A 17 19.25 5.30 11.79
CA TYR A 17 20.54 5.09 11.14
C TYR A 17 20.79 6.07 9.99
N SER A 18 19.73 6.62 9.40
CA SER A 18 19.82 7.64 8.36
C SER A 18 19.63 9.02 8.96
N HIS A 19 20.61 9.91 8.76
CA HIS A 19 20.49 11.33 9.06
C HIS A 19 19.83 12.04 7.87
N ASN A 20 18.74 11.47 7.36
CA ASN A 20 18.05 12.04 6.22
C ASN A 20 16.99 13.03 6.70
N GLU A 21 17.43 14.26 6.99
CA GLU A 21 16.58 15.36 7.47
C GLU A 21 15.52 15.82 6.44
N THR A 22 15.56 15.28 5.22
CA THR A 22 14.65 15.69 4.13
C THR A 22 13.31 14.96 4.13
N ILE A 23 13.18 13.84 4.86
CA ILE A 23 11.94 13.07 4.89
C ILE A 23 11.09 13.52 6.07
N ASN A 24 9.90 14.07 5.78
CA ASN A 24 8.87 14.21 6.79
C ASN A 24 8.15 12.87 6.99
N TYR A 25 8.59 12.10 7.98
CA TYR A 25 8.04 10.77 8.26
C TYR A 25 6.58 10.81 8.73
N GLY A 26 6.15 11.86 9.44
CA GLY A 26 4.76 12.00 9.88
C GLY A 26 3.80 12.19 8.70
N ASP A 27 4.10 13.14 7.82
CA ASP A 27 3.30 13.39 6.62
C ASP A 27 3.29 12.19 5.68
N LEU A 28 4.45 11.55 5.49
CA LEU A 28 4.57 10.35 4.65
C LEU A 28 3.74 9.18 5.21
N ALA A 29 3.72 9.01 6.54
CA ALA A 29 2.94 7.97 7.19
C ALA A 29 1.44 8.14 6.95
N CYS A 30 0.94 9.37 7.14
CA CYS A 30 -0.47 9.73 6.95
C CYS A 30 -0.91 9.64 5.47
N ASP A 31 -0.07 10.10 4.54
CA ASP A 31 -0.33 9.97 3.11
C ASP A 31 -0.39 8.50 2.67
N CYS A 32 0.56 7.67 3.12
CA CYS A 32 0.57 6.24 2.80
C CYS A 32 -0.59 5.49 3.47
N GLU A 33 -0.99 5.85 4.68
CA GLU A 33 -2.17 5.31 5.35
C GLU A 33 -3.45 5.63 4.57
N THR A 34 -3.62 6.89 4.18
CA THR A 34 -4.78 7.33 3.37
C THR A 34 -4.85 6.57 2.05
N LYS A 35 -3.72 6.45 1.34
CA LYS A 35 -3.63 5.68 0.08
C LYS A 35 -3.92 4.20 0.29
N THR A 36 -3.43 3.61 1.38
CA THR A 36 -3.73 2.22 1.72
C THR A 36 -5.25 2.01 1.86
N THR A 37 -5.92 2.90 2.60
CA THR A 37 -7.38 2.88 2.75
C THR A 37 -8.08 2.98 1.38
N SER A 38 -7.73 3.97 0.56
CA SER A 38 -8.34 4.13 -0.77
C SER A 38 -8.11 2.93 -1.69
N ILE A 39 -6.94 2.28 -1.62
CA ILE A 39 -6.65 1.05 -2.37
C ILE A 39 -7.54 -0.10 -1.92
N LEU A 40 -7.73 -0.28 -0.60
CA LEU A 40 -8.61 -1.32 -0.07
C LEU A 40 -10.07 -1.09 -0.48
N GLU A 41 -10.54 0.16 -0.47
CA GLU A 41 -11.85 0.52 -0.97
C GLU A 41 -12.01 0.22 -2.46
N ALA A 42 -10.99 0.52 -3.28
CA ALA A 42 -10.98 0.21 -4.70
C ALA A 42 -11.02 -1.31 -4.96
N ILE A 43 -10.23 -2.10 -4.23
CA ILE A 43 -10.26 -3.57 -4.30
C ILE A 43 -11.67 -4.08 -4.01
N ASN A 44 -12.30 -3.58 -2.93
CA ASN A 44 -13.64 -3.99 -2.54
C ASN A 44 -14.67 -3.64 -3.63
N PHE A 45 -14.64 -2.40 -4.14
CA PHE A 45 -15.53 -1.94 -5.20
C PHE A 45 -15.41 -2.80 -6.48
N ILE A 46 -14.19 -3.08 -6.93
CA ILE A 46 -13.95 -3.90 -8.12
C ILE A 46 -14.38 -5.34 -7.87
N SER A 47 -14.13 -5.89 -6.68
CA SER A 47 -14.53 -7.26 -6.33
C SER A 47 -16.06 -7.44 -6.32
N LEU A 48 -16.80 -6.47 -5.79
CA LEU A 48 -18.27 -6.47 -5.85
C LEU A 48 -18.79 -6.34 -7.29
N SER A 49 -18.16 -5.46 -8.08
CA SER A 49 -18.47 -5.30 -9.50
C SER A 49 -18.22 -6.60 -10.28
N LEU A 50 -17.14 -7.31 -9.94
CA LEU A 50 -16.81 -8.61 -10.54
C LEU A 50 -17.83 -9.68 -10.18
N SER A 51 -18.24 -9.76 -8.91
CA SER A 51 -19.25 -10.72 -8.44
C SER A 51 -20.57 -10.55 -9.19
N THR A 52 -21.10 -9.32 -9.21
CA THR A 52 -22.36 -9.01 -9.91
C THR A 52 -22.27 -9.30 -11.41
N LYS A 53 -21.10 -9.09 -12.03
CA LYS A 53 -20.91 -9.35 -13.45
C LYS A 53 -20.77 -10.85 -13.77
N SER A 54 -20.13 -11.61 -12.88
CA SER A 54 -19.95 -13.05 -13.04
C SER A 54 -21.27 -13.85 -12.98
N GLU A 55 -22.28 -13.29 -12.33
CA GLU A 55 -23.64 -13.85 -12.26
C GLU A 55 -24.48 -13.58 -13.53
N SER A 56 -23.98 -12.76 -14.47
CA SER A 56 -24.67 -12.47 -15.71
C SER A 56 -24.44 -13.56 -16.77
N ASP A 57 -25.50 -14.02 -17.43
CA ASP A 57 -25.44 -14.95 -18.58
C ASP A 57 -24.60 -14.42 -19.77
N LYS A 58 -24.20 -13.14 -19.76
CA LYS A 58 -23.35 -12.48 -20.77
C LYS A 58 -21.96 -12.11 -20.26
N ALA A 59 -21.48 -12.74 -19.18
CA ALA A 59 -20.18 -12.42 -18.61
C ALA A 59 -19.03 -12.65 -19.62
N GLU A 60 -18.30 -11.58 -19.94
CA GLU A 60 -17.10 -11.67 -20.77
C GLU A 60 -15.90 -12.12 -19.92
N LEU A 61 -15.45 -13.37 -20.12
CA LEU A 61 -14.33 -13.97 -19.39
C LEU A 61 -13.04 -13.16 -19.45
N SER A 62 -12.79 -12.48 -20.57
CA SER A 62 -11.61 -11.61 -20.75
C SER A 62 -11.63 -10.42 -19.80
N GLU A 63 -12.80 -9.81 -19.58
CA GLU A 63 -12.95 -8.67 -18.68
C GLU A 63 -12.88 -9.10 -17.22
N ILE A 64 -13.46 -10.25 -16.88
CA ILE A 64 -13.32 -10.89 -15.56
C ILE A 64 -11.83 -11.11 -15.23
N GLY A 65 -11.08 -11.67 -16.20
CA GLY A 65 -9.63 -11.86 -16.06
C GLY A 65 -8.91 -10.54 -15.83
N TYR A 66 -9.24 -9.51 -16.61
CA TYR A 66 -8.64 -8.19 -16.48
C TYR A 66 -8.88 -7.54 -15.10
N LEU A 67 -10.13 -7.55 -14.61
CA LEU A 67 -10.46 -7.02 -13.29
C LEU A 67 -9.77 -7.79 -12.16
N THR A 68 -9.62 -9.11 -12.30
CA THR A 68 -8.89 -9.95 -11.34
C THR A 68 -7.40 -9.58 -11.29
N CYS A 69 -6.78 -9.31 -12.45
CA CYS A 69 -5.41 -8.82 -12.51
C CYS A 69 -5.26 -7.45 -11.82
N ILE A 70 -6.20 -6.52 -12.06
CA ILE A 70 -6.19 -5.21 -11.39
C ILE A 70 -6.27 -5.37 -9.86
N ILE A 71 -7.15 -6.25 -9.36
CA ILE A 71 -7.26 -6.51 -7.92
C ILE A 71 -5.92 -7.01 -7.36
N ALA A 72 -5.23 -7.92 -8.07
CA ALA A 72 -3.94 -8.44 -7.64
C ALA A 72 -2.86 -7.34 -7.58
N ASP A 73 -2.80 -6.48 -8.59
CA ASP A 73 -1.86 -5.36 -8.63
C ASP A 73 -2.15 -4.34 -7.51
N LEU A 74 -3.41 -3.99 -7.30
CA LEU A 74 -3.84 -3.12 -6.20
C LEU A 74 -3.49 -3.72 -4.84
N ALA A 75 -3.62 -5.03 -4.66
CA ALA A 75 -3.25 -5.69 -3.41
C ALA A 75 -1.73 -5.56 -3.15
N GLU A 76 -0.88 -5.72 -4.15
CA GLU A 76 0.56 -5.50 -3.99
C GLU A 76 0.89 -4.04 -3.64
N LEU A 77 0.19 -3.07 -4.24
CA LEU A 77 0.34 -1.65 -3.90
C LEU A 77 -0.12 -1.35 -2.46
N GLY A 78 -1.26 -1.91 -2.03
CA GLY A 78 -1.77 -1.74 -0.68
C GLY A 78 -0.82 -2.29 0.39
N ILE A 79 -0.19 -3.44 0.12
CA ILE A 79 0.85 -3.99 1.01
C ILE A 79 2.06 -3.05 1.07
N ALA A 80 2.49 -2.51 -0.08
CA ALA A 80 3.63 -1.61 -0.16
C ALA A 80 3.38 -0.29 0.60
N THR A 81 2.23 0.34 0.41
CA THR A 81 1.88 1.59 1.11
C THR A 81 1.70 1.37 2.60
N ASN A 82 1.11 0.24 3.02
CA ASN A 82 0.98 -0.10 4.44
C ASN A 82 2.35 -0.30 5.11
N LYS A 83 3.28 -0.98 4.41
CA LYS A 83 4.66 -1.16 4.88
C LYS A 83 5.36 0.19 5.06
N ILE A 84 5.27 1.09 4.08
CA ILE A 84 5.84 2.44 4.19
C ILE A 84 5.23 3.20 5.37
N SER A 85 3.90 3.21 5.48
CA SER A 85 3.19 3.90 6.56
C SER A 85 3.66 3.44 7.94
N SER A 86 3.76 2.11 8.14
CA SER A 86 4.24 1.53 9.39
C SER A 86 5.68 1.94 9.72
N SER A 87 6.60 1.85 8.76
CA SER A 87 7.99 2.27 8.94
C SER A 87 8.12 3.78 9.19
N ALA A 88 7.26 4.58 8.56
CA ALA A 88 7.25 6.03 8.70
C ALA A 88 6.70 6.45 10.06
N TYR A 89 5.59 5.86 10.53
CA TYR A 89 5.08 6.10 11.89
C TYR A 89 6.13 5.77 12.96
N TYR A 90 6.83 4.64 12.81
CA TYR A 90 7.92 4.29 13.71
C TYR A 90 9.02 5.35 13.73
N SER A 91 9.46 5.78 12.54
CA SER A 91 10.53 6.78 12.40
C SER A 91 10.12 8.15 12.94
N SER A 92 8.88 8.57 12.70
CA SER A 92 8.32 9.82 13.25
C SER A 92 8.33 9.79 14.78
N GLY A 93 7.78 8.73 15.39
CA GLY A 93 7.75 8.61 16.85
C GLY A 93 9.15 8.53 17.49
N TYR A 94 10.11 7.91 16.80
CA TYR A 94 11.51 7.92 17.25
C TYR A 94 12.12 9.33 17.26
N LEU A 95 11.87 10.12 16.21
CA LEU A 95 12.39 11.49 16.12
C LEU A 95 11.74 12.41 17.15
N ASP A 96 10.42 12.31 17.35
CA ASP A 96 9.70 13.09 18.37
C ASP A 96 10.28 12.81 19.77
N GLY A 97 10.43 11.53 20.14
CA GLY A 97 11.01 11.17 21.44
C GLY A 97 12.49 11.54 21.61
N LYS A 98 13.23 11.72 20.50
CA LYS A 98 14.61 12.23 20.54
C LYS A 98 14.67 13.74 20.72
N ASN A 99 13.72 14.48 20.15
CA ASN A 99 13.67 15.94 20.25
C ASN A 99 13.13 16.43 21.60
N ASP A 100 12.41 15.58 22.34
CA ASP A 100 11.88 15.86 23.68
C ASP A 100 12.88 15.61 24.83
N ASN A 101 14.10 15.11 24.55
CA ASN A 101 15.19 14.87 25.52
C ASN A 101 16.39 15.79 25.30
#